data_AF-A0A965EGA6-F1
#
_entry.id   AF-A0A965EGA6-F1
#
_cell.length_a   1.000
_cell.length_b   1.000
_cell.length_c   1.000
_cell.angle_alpha   90.00
_cell.angle_beta   90.00
_cell.angle_gamma   90.00
#
_symmetry.space_group_name_H-M   'P 1'
#
loop_
_entity.id
_entity.type
_entity.pdbx_description
1 polymer ?
#
loop_
_entity_poly.entity_id
_entity_poly.type
_entity_poly.pdbx_seq_one_letter_code
_entity_poly.pdbx_strand_id
1 'polypeptide(L)' 'MNNGLLGLADKTANIIYDPKYTTQEFFNDNIVVQRQGKFGVLNLKGIDVVPTMHDAINISQNNQYLIFTRGKYEVIAGW' A
#
# COMPACT_ATOMS: atom_id res chain seq x y z
N MET A 1 -12.60 20.48 4.99
CA MET A 1 -13.34 19.20 4.83
C MET A 1 -12.30 18.12 4.67
N ASN A 2 -12.33 17.08 5.50
CA ASN A 2 -11.40 15.96 5.35
C ASN A 2 -11.69 15.32 3.99
N ASN A 3 -10.71 15.25 3.09
CA ASN A 3 -10.86 14.77 1.71
C ASN A 3 -11.16 13.25 1.62
N GLY A 4 -11.68 12.62 2.68
CA GLY A 4 -11.91 11.18 2.78
C GLY A 4 -10.64 10.34 2.79
N LEU A 5 -9.47 10.97 2.95
CA LEU A 5 -8.18 10.28 2.96
C LEU A 5 -7.97 9.53 4.29
N LEU A 6 -7.23 8.43 4.21
CA LEU A 6 -6.95 7.50 5.28
C LEU A 6 -5.50 7.66 5.76
N GLY A 7 -5.34 7.82 7.07
CA GLY A 7 -4.05 7.75 7.79
C GLY A 7 -3.89 6.40 8.48
N LEU A 8 -2.87 6.26 9.31
CA LEU A 8 -2.70 5.08 10.17
C LEU A 8 -2.16 5.51 11.54
N ALA A 9 -2.72 4.95 12.59
CA ALA A 9 -2.26 5.10 13.96
C ALA A 9 -2.16 3.73 14.63
N ASP A 10 -1.30 3.61 15.63
CA ASP A 10 -1.22 2.41 16.45
C ASP A 10 -2.34 2.36 17.51
N LYS A 11 -2.39 1.26 18.28
CA LYS A 11 -3.39 1.04 19.34
C LYS A 11 -3.28 2.03 20.51
N THR A 12 -2.17 2.76 20.61
CA THR A 12 -1.94 3.80 21.61
C THR A 12 -2.17 5.21 21.07
N ALA A 13 -2.77 5.31 19.88
CA ALA A 13 -3.06 6.55 19.17
C ALA A 13 -1.81 7.34 18.71
N ASN A 14 -0.64 6.69 18.63
CA ASN A 14 0.50 7.32 17.93
C ASN A 14 0.24 7.26 16.42
N ILE A 15 0.36 8.42 15.77
CA ILE A 15 0.22 8.50 14.31
C ILE A 15 1.45 7.87 13.66
N ILE A 16 1.22 6.83 12.86
CA ILE A 16 2.24 6.19 12.02
C ILE A 16 2.43 7.01 10.75
N TYR A 17 1.33 7.43 10.12
CA TYR A 17 1.35 8.43 9.06
C TYR A 17 0.02 9.19 8.97
N ASP A 18 0.12 10.46 8.57
CA ASP A 18 -1.03 11.33 8.34
C ASP A 18 -1.91 10.85 7.16
N PRO A 19 -3.20 11.21 7.13
CA PRO A 19 -4.10 10.92 6.02
C PRO A 19 -3.55 11.33 4.65
N LYS A 20 -3.19 10.34 3.82
CA LYS A 20 -2.62 10.56 2.48
C LYS A 20 -3.03 9.54 1.42
N TYR A 21 -3.79 8.51 1.79
CA TYR A 21 -4.23 7.45 0.88
C TYR A 21 -5.75 7.46 0.69
N THR A 22 -6.21 7.17 -0.51
CA THR A 22 -7.65 7.08 -0.84
C THR A 22 -8.23 5.72 -0.46
N THR A 23 -7.41 4.67 -0.47
CA THR A 23 -7.79 3.33 -0.02
C THR A 23 -6.65 2.70 0.79
N GLN A 24 -7.01 1.81 1.71
CA GLN A 24 -6.11 0.96 2.47
C GLN A 24 -6.76 -0.42 2.64
N GLU A 25 -6.06 -1.48 2.28
CA GLU A 25 -6.50 -2.87 2.46
C GLU A 25 -5.39 -3.64 3.20
N PHE A 26 -5.74 -4.21 4.35
CA PHE A 26 -4.79 -4.94 5.19
C PHE A 26 -4.69 -6.39 4.76
N PHE A 27 -3.46 -6.89 4.65
CA PHE A 27 -3.18 -8.29 4.35
C PHE A 27 -1.88 -8.71 5.06
N ASN A 28 -1.99 -9.68 5.97
CA ASN A 28 -0.90 -10.07 6.87
C ASN A 28 -0.29 -8.82 7.57
N ASP A 29 1.03 -8.65 7.50
CA ASP A 29 1.76 -7.51 8.06
C ASP A 29 1.95 -6.35 7.07
N ASN A 30 1.14 -6.32 6.00
CA ASN A 30 1.21 -5.35 4.94
C ASN A 30 -0.13 -4.66 4.68
N ILE A 31 -0.06 -3.53 3.99
CA ILE A 31 -1.19 -2.68 3.63
C ILE A 31 -1.05 -2.33 2.15
N VAL A 32 -2.01 -2.75 1.34
CA VAL A 32 -2.14 -2.24 -0.04
C VAL A 32 -2.78 -0.86 0.05
N VAL A 33 -2.14 0.13 -0.57
CA VAL A 33 -2.59 1.52 -0.50
C VAL A 33 -2.75 2.12 -1.88
N GLN A 34 -3.66 3.07 -2.02
CA GLN A 34 -3.81 3.88 -3.23
C GLN A 34 -3.65 5.37 -2.93
N ARG A 35 -2.89 6.08 -3.76
CA ARG A 35 -2.78 7.55 -3.74
C ARG A 35 -2.72 8.08 -5.16
N GLN A 36 -3.58 9.06 -5.48
CA GLN A 36 -3.62 9.69 -6.81
C GLN A 36 -3.72 8.67 -7.96
N GLY A 37 -4.50 7.60 -7.76
CA GLY A 37 -4.68 6.53 -8.75
C GLY A 37 -3.51 5.55 -8.88
N LYS A 38 -2.45 5.69 -8.08
CA LYS A 38 -1.32 4.76 -8.04
C LYS A 38 -1.36 3.88 -6.80
N PHE A 39 -0.86 2.66 -6.94
CA PHE A 39 -0.85 1.62 -5.91
C PHE A 39 0.56 1.38 -5.38
N GLY A 40 0.63 1.01 -4.12
CA GLY A 40 1.84 0.59 -3.40
C GLY A 40 1.49 -0.40 -2.29
N VAL A 41 2.52 -0.93 -1.65
CA VAL A 41 2.39 -1.80 -0.47
C VAL A 41 3.25 -1.21 0.63
N LEU A 42 2.66 -0.98 1.80
CA LEU A 42 3.37 -0.56 3.00
C LEU A 42 3.44 -1.73 3.98
N ASN A 43 4.47 -1.76 4.83
CA ASN A 43 4.39 -2.52 6.07
C ASN A 43 3.60 -1.76 7.15
N LEU A 44 3.34 -2.40 8.30
CA LEU A 44 2.63 -1.77 9.43
C LEU A 44 3.36 -0.57 10.05
N LYS A 45 4.62 -0.30 9.69
CA LYS A 45 5.37 0.90 10.10
C LYS A 45 5.22 2.05 9.10
N GLY A 46 4.40 1.88 8.06
CA GLY A 46 4.19 2.88 7.01
C GLY A 46 5.34 3.03 6.02
N ILE A 47 6.27 2.07 5.98
CA ILE A 47 7.40 2.05 5.05
C ILE A 47 6.99 1.29 3.78
N ASP A 48 7.28 1.87 2.61
CA ASP A 48 7.03 1.21 1.33
C ASP A 48 7.82 -0.11 1.25
N VAL A 49 7.09 -1.22 1.09
CA VAL A 49 7.59 -2.52 0.62
C VAL A 49 7.60 -2.53 -0.91
N VAL A 50 6.55 -1.95 -1.50
CA VAL A 50 6.43 -1.68 -2.93
C VAL A 50 6.05 -0.20 -3.08
N PRO A 51 6.83 0.63 -3.78
CA PRO A 51 6.57 2.06 -3.90
C PRO A 51 5.16 2.37 -4.42
N THR A 52 4.52 3.41 -3.87
CA THR A 52 3.19 3.86 -4.34
C THR A 52 3.28 4.61 -5.68
N MET A 53 3.57 3.89 -6.77
CA MET A 53 3.74 4.44 -8.12
C MET A 53 3.23 3.53 -9.25
N HIS A 54 2.67 2.36 -8.91
CA HIS A 54 2.24 1.36 -9.86
C HIS A 54 0.78 1.55 -10.28
N ASP A 55 0.41 1.10 -11.47
CA ASP A 55 -0.95 1.21 -12.00
C ASP A 55 -1.90 0.17 -11.41
N ALA A 56 -1.37 -1.01 -11.03
CA ALA A 56 -2.08 -2.03 -10.29
C ALA A 56 -1.10 -2.93 -9.52
N ILE A 57 -1.59 -3.56 -8.46
CA ILE A 57 -0.88 -4.58 -7.68
C ILE A 57 -1.84 -5.75 -7.44
N ASN A 58 -1.36 -6.98 -7.65
CA ASN A 58 -2.06 -8.20 -7.29
C ASN A 58 -1.15 -9.04 -6.38
N ILE A 59 -1.72 -9.64 -5.33
CA ILE A 59 -1.00 -10.45 -4.35
C ILE A 59 -1.29 -11.92 -4.65
N SER A 60 -0.24 -12.71 -4.88
CA SER A 60 -0.36 -14.16 -5.04
C SER A 60 -0.47 -14.87 -3.70
N GLN A 61 -0.92 -16.13 -3.72
CA GLN A 61 -0.99 -16.99 -2.53
C GLN A 61 0.37 -17.19 -1.82
N ASN A 62 1.48 -17.02 -2.55
CA ASN A 62 2.85 -17.15 -2.03
C ASN A 62 3.44 -15.81 -1.59
N ASN A 63 2.60 -14.82 -1.24
CA ASN A 63 2.99 -13.48 -0.82
C ASN A 63 3.83 -12.70 -1.86
N GLN A 64 3.84 -13.12 -3.13
CA GLN A 64 4.49 -12.34 -4.20
C GLN A 64 3.56 -11.24 -4.72
N TYR A 65 4.12 -10.09 -5.06
CA TYR A 65 3.42 -8.98 -5.69
C TYR A 65 3.61 -9.00 -7.19
N LEU A 66 2.53 -9.12 -7.94
CA LEU A 66 2.51 -8.85 -9.37
C LEU A 66 2.13 -7.37 -9.55
N ILE A 67 3.10 -6.56 -9.98
CA ILE A 67 2.88 -5.14 -10.24
C ILE A 67 2.66 -4.90 -11.72
N PHE A 68 1.80 -3.95 -12.05
CA PHE A 68 1.62 -3.45 -13.41
C PHE A 68 2.00 -1.98 -13.45
N THR A 69 2.93 -1.63 -14.34
CA THR A 69 3.43 -0.25 -14.48
C THR A 69 3.65 0.08 -15.95
N ARG A 70 2.98 1.12 -16.44
CA ARG A 70 3.16 1.65 -17.81
C ARG A 70 3.13 0.55 -18.89
N GLY A 71 2.19 -0.38 -18.78
CA GLY A 71 2.03 -1.46 -19.77
C GLY A 71 2.87 -2.71 -19.53
N LYS A 72 3.64 -2.79 -18.43
CA LYS A 72 4.52 -3.92 -18.14
C LYS A 72 4.20 -4.58 -16.81
N TYR A 73 4.33 -5.90 -16.76
CA TYR A 73 4.21 -6.69 -15.54
C TYR A 73 5.58 -7.05 -14.97
N GLU A 74 5.72 -6.97 -13.66
CA GLU A 74 6.91 -7.41 -12.91
C GLU A 74 6.48 -8.14 -11.63
N VAL A 75 7.28 -9.13 -11.22
CA VAL A 75 7.06 -9.86 -9.97
C VAL A 75 8.07 -9.39 -8.94
N ILE A 76 7.58 -8.98 -7.78
CA ILE A 76 8.38 -8.63 -6.61
C ILE A 76 8.11 -9.69 -5.54
N ALA A 77 9.16 -10.28 -4.98
CA ALA A 77 9.00 -11.17 -3.83
C ALA A 77 8.49 -10.36 -2.62
N GLY A 78 7.44 -10.84 -1.96
CA GLY A 78 7.07 -10.32 -0.65
C GLY A 78 8.07 -10.80 0.40
N TRP A 79 8.33 -9.92 1.36
CA TRP A 79 9.25 -10.16 2.48
C TRP A 79 8.50 -10.82 3.64
#